data_AF-A0A2H5BUI6-F1
#
_entry.id   AF-A0A2H5BUI6-F1
#
_cell.length_a   1.000
_cell.length_b   1.000
_cell.length_c   1.000
_cell.angle_alpha   90.00
_cell.angle_beta   90.00
_cell.angle_gamma   90.00
#
_symmetry.space_group_name_H-M   'P 1'
#
loop_
_entity.id
_entity.type
_entity.pdbx_description
1 polymer ?
#
loop_
_entity_poly.entity_id
_entity_poly.type
_entity_poly.pdbx_seq_one_letter_code
_entity_poly.pdbx_strand_id
1 'polypeptide(L)' 'FFLGGAGVRGLEIEGKFIKFTAIGVYLEDDAVPSLAVKWKGKSDEELTASDDFFKDIVMGPFEKF' A
#
# COMPACT_ATOMS: atom_id res chain seq x y z
N PHE A 1 14.49 1.86 -3.90
CA PHE A 1 13.03 1.69 -4.05
C PHE A 1 12.70 0.23 -4.14
N PHE A 2 11.61 -0.18 -3.49
CA PHE A 2 11.06 -1.53 -3.57
C PHE A 2 9.57 -1.49 -3.91
N LEU A 3 9.06 -2.58 -4.49
CA LEU A 3 7.63 -2.74 -4.75
C LEU A 3 6.91 -2.97 -3.42
N GLY A 4 6.12 -1.98 -2.98
CA GLY A 4 5.30 -2.09 -1.78
C GLY A 4 4.00 -2.85 -2.01
N GLY A 5 3.46 -2.79 -3.23
CA GLY A 5 2.28 -3.56 -3.62
C GLY A 5 1.88 -3.33 -5.08
N ALA A 6 1.10 -4.26 -5.63
CA ALA A 6 0.52 -4.14 -6.95
C ALA A 6 -0.93 -4.64 -6.95
N GLY A 7 -1.76 -4.06 -7.80
CA GLY A 7 -3.18 -4.39 -7.88
C GLY A 7 -3.81 -3.95 -9.20
N VAL A 8 -5.10 -4.23 -9.34
CA VAL A 8 -5.88 -3.79 -10.50
C VAL A 8 -7.04 -2.91 -10.05
N ARG A 9 -7.32 -1.87 -10.82
CA ARG A 9 -8.53 -1.07 -10.67
C ARG A 9 -9.44 -1.32 -11.87
N GLY A 10 -10.71 -1.56 -11.58
CA GLY A 10 -11.73 -1.91 -12.55
C GLY A 10 -13.10 -1.34 -12.18
N LEU A 11 -14.09 -1.63 -13.01
CA LEU A 11 -15.50 -1.32 -12.78
C LEU A 11 -16.36 -2.56 -13.04
N GLU A 12 -17.45 -2.68 -12.29
CA GLU A 12 -18.51 -3.66 -12.59
C GLU A 12 -19.36 -3.18 -13.77
N ILE A 13 -19.42 -3.98 -14.83
CA ILE A 13 -20.23 -3.73 -16.01
C ILE A 13 -21.01 -5.01 -16.30
N GLU A 14 -22.34 -4.94 -16.26
CA GLU A 14 -23.23 -6.09 -16.51
C GLU A 14 -22.93 -7.31 -15.62
N GLY A 15 -22.59 -7.06 -14.34
CA GLY A 15 -22.28 -8.12 -13.37
C GLY A 15 -20.92 -8.79 -13.59
N LYS A 16 -20.04 -8.18 -14.40
CA LYS A 16 -18.65 -8.60 -14.58
C LYS A 16 -17.69 -7.50 -14.16
N PHE A 17 -16.69 -7.87 -13.37
CA PHE A 17 -15.57 -6.98 -13.05
C PHE A 17 -14.63 -6.82 -14.25
N ILE A 18 -14.68 -5.65 -14.89
CA ILE A 18 -13.81 -5.28 -16.01
C ILE A 18 -12.60 -4.52 -15.48
N LYS A 19 -11.40 -5.08 -15.67
CA LYS A 19 -10.12 -4.48 -15.27
C LYS A 19 -9.68 -3.44 -16.29
N PHE A 20 -9.36 -2.23 -15.85
CA PHE A 20 -8.92 -1.14 -16.73
C PHE A 20 -7.44 -0.81 -16.56
N THR A 21 -6.96 -0.80 -15.32
CA THR A 21 -5.59 -0.37 -15.01
C THR A 21 -4.94 -1.35 -14.04
N ALA A 22 -3.65 -1.60 -14.24
CA ALA A 22 -2.78 -2.17 -13.23
C ALA A 22 -2.07 -1.00 -12.52
N ILE A 23 -1.96 -1.08 -11.21
CA ILE A 23 -1.32 -0.07 -10.36
C ILE A 23 -0.22 -0.78 -9.60
N GLY A 24 0.99 -0.21 -9.62
CA GLY A 24 2.08 -0.56 -8.72
C GLY A 24 2.34 0.63 -7.81
N VAL A 25 2.66 0.36 -6.56
CA VAL A 25 3.10 1.37 -5.59
C VAL A 25 4.51 1.00 -5.14
N TYR A 26 5.46 1.88 -5.41
CA TYR A 26 6.85 1.74 -4.99
C TYR A 26 7.14 2.69 -3.84
N LEU A 27 7.93 2.22 -2.89
CA LEU A 27 8.37 3.00 -1.74
C LEU A 27 9.90 3.09 -1.76
N GLU A 28 10.44 4.23 -1.35
CA GLU A 28 11.87 4.39 -1.10
C GLU A 28 12.32 3.42 0.01
N ASP A 29 13.59 2.98 -0.02
CA ASP A 29 14.07 1.92 0.87
C ASP A 29 14.02 2.34 2.36
N ASP A 30 14.11 3.65 2.63
CA ASP A 30 13.99 4.25 3.96
C ASP A 30 12.56 4.19 4.54
N ALA A 31 11.56 3.83 3.74
CA ALA A 31 10.20 3.59 4.21
C ALA A 31 10.15 2.46 5.25
N VAL A 32 10.98 1.42 5.09
CA VAL A 32 11.01 0.27 6.00
C VAL A 32 11.45 0.67 7.41
N PRO A 33 12.64 1.28 7.63
CA PRO A 33 13.03 1.72 8.96
C PRO A 33 12.11 2.82 9.52
N SER A 34 11.56 3.71 8.67
CA SER A 34 10.62 4.75 9.12
C SER A 34 9.32 4.17 9.68
N LEU A 35 8.72 3.18 9.02
CA LEU A 35 7.45 2.58 9.45
C LEU A 35 7.64 1.56 10.59
N ALA A 36 8.80 0.90 10.63
CA ALA A 36 9.10 -0.13 11.63
C ALA A 36 9.04 0.38 13.08
N VAL A 37 9.23 1.68 13.32
CA VAL A 37 9.15 2.29 14.66
C VAL A 37 7.79 2.01 15.33
N LYS A 38 6.72 2.01 14.54
CA LYS A 38 5.33 1.87 15.04
C LYS A 38 4.68 0.55 14.64
N TRP A 39 5.01 0.04 13.45
CA TRP A 39 4.24 -1.04 12.82
C TRP A 39 4.93 -2.41 12.87
N LYS A 40 6.18 -2.47 13.35
CA LYS A 40 6.90 -3.75 13.47
C LYS A 40 6.21 -4.70 14.45
N GLY A 41 6.08 -5.96 14.05
CA GLY A 41 5.50 -7.02 14.88
C GLY A 41 3.97 -7.12 14.81
N LYS A 42 3.31 -6.25 14.03
CA LYS A 42 1.90 -6.37 13.69
C LYS A 42 1.68 -7.43 12.62
N SER A 43 0.57 -8.17 12.71
CA SER A 43 0.16 -9.10 11.66
C SER A 43 -0.30 -8.34 10.42
N ASP A 44 -0.34 -9.03 9.28
CA ASP A 44 -0.90 -8.50 8.04
C ASP A 44 -2.39 -8.15 8.19
N GLU A 45 -3.17 -8.90 8.96
CA GLU A 45 -4.57 -8.54 9.22
C GLU A 45 -4.70 -7.26 10.08
N GLU A 46 -3.86 -7.12 11.11
CA GLU A 46 -3.83 -5.89 11.92
C GLU A 46 -3.46 -4.66 11.08
N LEU A 47 -2.47 -4.80 10.20
CA LEU A 47 -2.03 -3.71 9.31
C LEU A 47 -3.08 -3.38 8.25
N THR A 48 -3.69 -4.40 7.65
CA THR A 48 -4.73 -4.22 6.60
C THR A 48 -6.00 -3.58 7.15
N ALA A 49 -6.33 -3.83 8.41
CA ALA A 49 -7.47 -3.21 9.08
C ALA A 49 -7.19 -1.80 9.62
N SER A 50 -5.95 -1.29 9.51
CA SER A 50 -5.55 -0.02 10.11
C SER A 50 -5.44 1.12 9.09
N ASP A 51 -6.41 2.04 9.12
CA ASP A 51 -6.33 3.29 8.32
C ASP A 51 -5.07 4.11 8.65
N ASP A 52 -4.63 4.08 9.91
CA ASP A 52 -3.47 4.83 10.36
C ASP A 52 -2.16 4.27 9.78
N PHE A 53 -2.08 2.97 9.52
CA PHE A 53 -0.93 2.38 8.82
C PHE A 53 -0.81 2.95 7.41
N PHE A 54 -1.92 2.98 6.66
CA PHE A 54 -1.92 3.55 5.32
C PHE A 54 -1.68 5.06 5.31
N LYS A 55 -2.19 5.81 6.30
CA LYS A 55 -1.86 7.24 6.46
C LYS A 55 -0.36 7.45 6.68
N ASP A 56 0.26 6.63 7.52
CA ASP A 56 1.71 6.71 7.77
C ASP A 56 2.52 6.34 6.52
N ILE A 57 2.04 5.43 5.67
CA ILE A 57 2.64 5.17 4.34
C ILE A 57 2.52 6.41 3.46
N VAL A 58 1.34 7.01 3.36
CA VAL A 58 1.09 8.16 2.47
C VAL A 58 1.87 9.41 2.91
N MET A 59 1.85 9.71 4.21
CA MET A 59 2.44 10.93 4.79
C MET A 59 3.89 10.75 5.24
N GLY A 60 4.42 9.53 5.23
CA GLY A 60 5.76 9.23 5.72
C GLY A 60 6.86 10.00 5.00
N PRO A 61 7.99 10.28 5.67
CA PRO A 61 9.09 11.12 5.16
C PRO A 61 10.00 10.35 4.18
N PHE A 62 9.41 9.78 3.13
CA PHE A 62 10.08 9.00 2.09
C PHE A 62 9.32 9.12 0.77
N GLU A 63 9.99 8.90 -0.36
CA GLU A 63 9.39 9.00 -1.69
C GLU A 63 8.48 7.81 -2.05
N LYS A 64 7.51 8.05 -2.95
CA LYS A 64 6.56 7.05 -3.48
C LYS A 64 6.33 7.26 -4.98
N PHE A 65 6.18 6.17 -5.73
CA PHE A 65 5.91 6.16 -7.19
C PHE A 65 4.81 5.18 -7.58
#